data_AF-A0A2T1HLZ4-F1
#
_entry.id   AF-A0A2T1HLZ4-F1
#
_cell.length_a   1.000
_cell.length_b   1.000
_cell.length_c   1.000
_cell.angle_alpha   90.00
_cell.angle_beta   90.00
_cell.angle_gamma   90.00
#
_symmetry.space_group_name_H-M   'P 1'
#
loop_
_entity.id
_entity.type
_entity.pdbx_description
1 polymer ?
#
loop_
_entity_poly.entity_id
_entity_poly.type
_entity_poly.pdbx_seq_one_letter_code
_entity_poly.pdbx_strand_id
1 'polypeptide(L)' 'MNLDLIATKPGHEGRVLDELKSEIETQHGQLFSDEVWSRMALAEREAWLLEVLGLLLPDAPTNENV' A
#
# COMPACT_ATOMS: atom_id res chain seq x y z
N MET A 1 2.93 -14.87 1.89
CA MET A 1 1.62 -14.22 1.66
C MET A 1 1.52 -14.00 0.16
N ASN A 2 0.58 -14.64 -0.55
CA ASN A 2 0.49 -14.59 -2.00
C ASN A 2 -0.25 -13.32 -2.44
N LEU A 3 0.43 -12.45 -3.19
CA LEU A 3 -0.13 -11.22 -3.77
C LEU A 3 -1.18 -11.49 -4.87
N ASP A 4 -1.32 -12.74 -5.32
CA ASP A 4 -2.25 -13.15 -6.39
C ASP A 4 -3.74 -13.16 -6.00
N LEU A 5 -4.09 -13.10 -4.71
CA LEU A 5 -5.49 -13.19 -4.26
C LEU A 5 -6.19 -11.83 -4.09
N ILE A 6 -5.64 -10.75 -4.66
CA ILE A 6 -6.16 -9.38 -4.45
C ILE A 6 -7.23 -9.00 -5.50
N ALA A 7 -7.31 -9.71 -6.64
CA ALA A 7 -8.04 -9.24 -7.82
C ALA A 7 -9.52 -9.68 -7.99
N THR A 8 -10.17 -10.35 -7.03
CA THR A 8 -11.48 -11.01 -7.30
C THR A 8 -12.61 -10.69 -6.33
N LYS A 9 -12.93 -9.40 -6.11
CA LYS A 9 -14.28 -8.91 -5.72
C LYS A 9 -14.30 -7.37 -5.60
N PRO A 10 -15.28 -6.66 -6.19
CA PRO A 10 -15.43 -5.23 -5.97
C PRO A 10 -15.70 -4.96 -4.48
N GLY A 11 -14.85 -4.14 -3.86
CA GLY A 11 -14.86 -3.86 -2.41
C GLY A 11 -13.85 -4.67 -1.58
N HIS A 12 -13.20 -5.68 -2.16
CA HIS A 12 -12.06 -6.36 -1.52
C HIS A 12 -10.81 -5.48 -1.58
N GLU A 13 -10.63 -4.74 -2.67
CA GLU A 13 -9.46 -3.89 -2.93
C GLU A 13 -9.31 -2.80 -1.85
N GLY A 14 -10.37 -2.05 -1.54
CA GLY A 14 -10.32 -1.00 -0.52
C GLY A 14 -9.93 -1.53 0.87
N ARG A 15 -10.43 -2.71 1.25
CA ARG A 15 -10.09 -3.36 2.51
C ARG A 15 -8.62 -3.78 2.57
N VAL A 16 -8.08 -4.30 1.47
CA VAL A 16 -6.66 -4.68 1.38
C VAL A 16 -5.78 -3.44 1.53
N LEU A 17 -6.15 -2.31 0.92
CA LEU A 17 -5.39 -1.06 1.08
C LEU A 17 -5.48 -0.53 2.52
N ASP A 18 -6.64 -0.63 3.18
CA ASP A 18 -6.80 -0.25 4.59
C ASP A 18 -5.92 -1.11 5.51
N GLU A 19 -5.87 -2.42 5.25
CA GLU A 19 -5.02 -3.38 5.97
C GLU A 19 -3.52 -3.05 5.75
N LEU A 20 -3.10 -2.77 4.51
CA LEU A 20 -1.73 -2.37 4.19
C LEU A 20 -1.34 -1.02 4.83
N LYS A 21 -2.23 -0.03 4.81
CA LYS A 21 -2.03 1.25 5.50
C LYS A 21 -1.79 1.00 6.98
N SER A 22 -2.65 0.21 7.63
CA SER A 22 -2.55 -0.08 9.06
C SER A 22 -1.25 -0.81 9.41
N GLU A 23 -0.81 -1.75 8.58
CA GLU A 23 0.45 -2.48 8.76
C GLU A 23 1.68 -1.56 8.63
N ILE A 24 1.68 -0.66 7.65
CA ILE A 24 2.73 0.35 7.48
C ILE A 24 2.75 1.32 8.66
N GLU A 25 1.59 1.83 9.08
CA GLU A 25 1.51 2.79 10.19
C GLU A 25 1.86 2.16 11.54
N THR A 26 1.62 0.86 11.71
CA THR A 26 2.06 0.12 12.90
C THR A 26 3.58 0.04 12.98
N GLN A 27 4.26 -0.10 11.83
CA GLN A 27 5.71 -0.26 11.77
C GLN A 27 6.47 1.07 11.77
N HIS A 28 5.90 2.10 11.13
CA HIS A 28 6.58 3.38 10.90
C HIS A 28 5.95 4.57 11.64
N GLY A 29 4.87 4.34 12.39
CA GLY A 29 4.05 5.37 13.00
C GLY A 29 2.99 5.91 12.05
N GLN A 30 2.03 6.68 12.57
CA GLN A 30 0.95 7.24 11.76
C GLN A 30 1.52 8.16 10.69
N LEU A 31 1.42 7.75 9.42
CA LEU A 31 1.92 8.49 8.27
C LEU A 31 0.83 9.38 7.66
N PHE A 32 -0.44 9.04 7.86
CA PHE A 32 -1.53 9.74 7.18
C PHE A 32 -2.79 9.90 8.04
N SER A 33 -3.59 10.91 7.69
CA SER A 33 -4.91 11.12 8.30
C SER A 33 -5.95 10.20 7.64
N ASP A 34 -6.73 9.51 8.47
CA ASP A 34 -7.84 8.66 8.02
C ASP A 34 -8.90 9.44 7.25
N GLU A 35 -9.05 10.74 7.54
CA GLU A 35 -9.98 11.61 6.82
C GLU A 35 -9.53 11.84 5.36
N VAL A 36 -8.24 12.06 5.14
CA VAL A 36 -7.70 12.25 3.78
C VAL A 36 -7.72 10.92 3.04
N TRP A 37 -7.33 9.83 3.71
CA TRP A 37 -7.40 8.48 3.15
C TRP A 37 -8.80 8.10 2.66
N SER A 38 -9.83 8.35 3.47
CA SER A 38 -11.22 8.06 3.11
C SER A 38 -11.72 8.85 1.90
N ARG A 39 -11.16 10.03 1.65
CA ARG A 39 -11.54 10.91 0.52
C ARG A 39 -10.78 10.60 -0.77
N MET A 40 -9.66 9.88 -0.71
CA MET A 40 -8.90 9.46 -1.88
C MET A 40 -9.62 8.36 -2.64
N ALA A 41 -9.56 8.41 -3.97
CA ALA A 41 -10.00 7.33 -4.84
C ALA A 41 -9.13 6.08 -4.64
N LEU A 42 -9.66 4.91 -4.97
CA LEU A 42 -8.94 3.63 -4.83
C LEU A 42 -7.57 3.66 -5.52
N ALA A 43 -7.53 4.14 -6.77
CA ALA A 43 -6.29 4.27 -7.55
C ALA A 43 -5.26 5.23 -6.90
N GLU A 44 -5.73 6.29 -6.21
CA GLU A 44 -4.84 7.22 -5.52
C GLU A 44 -4.24 6.57 -4.26
N ARG A 45 -5.02 5.75 -3.54
CA ARG A 45 -4.54 4.97 -2.39
C ARG A 45 -3.52 3.92 -2.80
N GLU A 46 -3.75 3.25 -3.92
CA GLU A 46 -2.81 2.28 -4.50
C GLU A 46 -1.49 2.94 -4.89
N ALA A 47 -1.55 4.07 -5.62
CA ALA A 47 -0.36 4.81 -6.01
C ALA A 47 0.46 5.26 -4.79
N TRP A 48 -0.21 5.78 -3.76
CA TRP A 48 0.45 6.19 -2.53
C TRP A 48 1.11 5.02 -1.79
N LEU A 49 0.40 3.88 -1.65
CA LEU A 49 0.98 2.70 -0.99
C LEU A 49 2.22 2.21 -1.75
N LEU A 50 2.20 2.23 -3.07
CA LEU A 50 3.37 1.89 -3.89
C LEU A 50 4.53 2.86 -3.69
N GLU A 51 4.27 4.17 -3.63
CA GLU A 51 5.31 5.17 -3.34
C GLU A 51 5.89 5.01 -1.94
N VAL A 52 5.04 4.84 -0.92
CA VAL A 52 5.47 4.68 0.47
C VAL A 52 6.23 3.38 0.67
N LEU A 53 5.75 2.25 0.13
CA LEU A 53 6.49 1.00 0.16
C LEU A 53 7.82 1.11 -0.60
N GLY A 54 7.87 1.87 -1.70
CA GLY A 54 9.11 2.16 -2.43
C GLY A 54 10.12 3.00 -1.64
N LEU A 55 9.65 3.93 -0.81
CA LEU A 55 10.49 4.75 0.07
C LEU A 55 10.92 4.02 1.35
N LEU A 56 10.07 3.14 1.87
CA LEU A 56 10.29 2.36 3.10
C LEU A 56 11.08 1.07 2.88
N LEU A 57 11.27 0.65 1.63
CA LEU A 57 12.19 -0.41 1.22
C LEU A 57 13.46 0.24 0.62
N PRO A 58 14.38 0.78 1.46
CA PRO A 58 15.71 1.11 0.96
C PRO A 58 16.36 -0.22 0.57
N ASP A 59 16.76 -0.35 -0.69
CA ASP A 59 17.47 -1.52 -1.23
C ASP A 59 16.64 -2.82 -1.39
N ALA A 60 15.55 -2.77 -2.16
CA ALA A 60 15.42 -3.88 -3.11
C ALA A 60 16.56 -3.68 -4.13
N PRO A 61 17.58 -4.57 -4.19
CA PRO A 61 18.61 -4.43 -5.21
C PRO A 61 17.88 -4.39 -6.54
N THR A 62 17.99 -3.25 -7.23
CA THR A 62 17.65 -3.17 -8.64
C THR A 62 18.57 -4.19 -9.28
N ASN A 63 18.06 -5.38 -9.54
CA ASN A 63 18.85 -6.46 -10.13
C ASN A 63 19.01 -6.08 -11.61
N GLU A 64 19.83 -5.06 -11.87
CA GLU A 64 20.30 -4.62 -13.18
C GLU A 64 21.37 -5.59 -13.69
N ASN A 65 21.15 -6.89 -13.50
CA ASN A 65 22.01 -7.95 -14.00
C ASN A 65 21.12 -9.16 -14.34
N VAL A 66 20.58 -9.17 -15.56
CA VAL A 66 20.80 -10.20 -16.60
C VAL A 66 20.48 -9.59 -17.96
#